data_AF-A0A6B3HSH0-F1
#
_entry.id   AF-A0A6B3HSH0-F1
#
_cell.length_a   1.000
_cell.length_b   1.000
_cell.length_c   1.000
_cell.angle_alpha   90.00
_cell.angle_beta   90.00
_cell.angle_gamma   90.00
#
_symmetry.space_group_name_H-M   'P 1'
#
loop_
_entity.id
_entity.type
_entity.pdbx_description
1 polymer ?
#
loop_
_entity_poly.entity_id
_entity_poly.type
_entity_poly.pdbx_seq_one_letter_code
_entity_poly.pdbx_strand_id
1 'polypeptide(L)'
;MTFVDELKNAVTPRAALLVIGVLGLQLLFIASYVGALHKPKPTDVAFGVVAPQQMSRQLVTQLDGLPGGPLDPRAVSSAAEAREQIMNREIDGALIVSPEGRTDTLLVASGGGTVLSSALEQILTQVEGSQQRAV
;
A
#
# COMPACT_ATOMS: atom_id res chain seq x y z
N MET A 1 -29.20 31.35 36.40
CA MET A 1 -29.12 31.23 34.92
C MET A 1 -28.64 29.83 34.60
N THR A 2 -29.25 29.18 33.62
CA THR A 2 -28.79 27.84 33.20
C THR A 2 -27.72 27.99 32.11
N PHE A 3 -26.80 27.04 32.02
CA PHE A 3 -25.74 27.01 30.99
C PHE A 3 -26.30 27.14 29.56
N VAL A 4 -27.49 26.59 29.32
CA VAL A 4 -28.18 26.63 28.02
C VAL A 4 -28.63 28.05 27.66
N ASP A 5 -29.05 28.86 28.65
CA ASP A 5 -29.47 30.25 28.43
C ASP A 5 -28.27 31.16 28.12
N GLU A 6 -27.13 30.90 28.77
CA GLU A 6 -25.87 31.59 28.50
C GLU A 6 -25.33 31.25 27.10
N LEU A 7 -25.41 29.98 26.70
CA LEU A 7 -25.01 29.51 25.36
C LEU A 7 -25.87 30.13 24.25
N LYS A 8 -27.19 30.21 24.44
CA LYS A 8 -28.10 30.83 23.47
C LYS A 8 -27.90 32.34 23.31
N ASN A 9 -27.48 33.03 24.38
CA ASN A 9 -27.15 34.45 24.34
C ASN A 9 -25.76 34.71 23.74
N ALA A 10 -24.81 33.80 23.93
CA ALA A 10 -23.44 33.93 23.44
C ALA A 10 -23.26 33.53 21.95
N VAL A 11 -24.07 32.60 21.43
CA VAL A 11 -23.90 32.04 20.09
C VAL A 11 -25.05 32.42 19.16
N THR A 12 -24.74 33.11 18.06
CA THR A 12 -25.74 33.40 17.03
C THR A 12 -26.13 32.14 16.24
N PRO A 13 -27.38 32.01 15.75
CA PRO A 13 -27.79 30.88 14.92
C PRO A 13 -26.91 30.66 13.68
N ARG A 14 -26.40 31.74 13.09
CA ARG A 14 -25.47 31.67 11.95
C ARG A 14 -24.13 31.05 12.34
N ALA A 15 -23.59 31.42 13.50
CA ALA A 15 -22.36 30.83 14.01
C ALA A 15 -22.55 29.34 14.32
N ALA A 16 -23.67 28.95 14.94
CA ALA A 16 -23.99 27.55 15.19
C ALA A 16 -24.09 26.74 13.88
N LEU A 17 -24.78 27.25 12.86
CA LEU A 17 -24.87 26.61 11.54
C LEU A 17 -23.50 26.47 10.86
N LEU A 18 -22.65 27.50 10.95
CA LEU A 18 -21.30 27.46 10.40
C LEU A 18 -20.46 26.37 11.08
N VAL A 19 -20.49 26.30 12.41
CA VAL A 19 -19.76 25.27 13.18
C VAL A 19 -20.24 23.87 12.82
N ILE A 20 -21.56 23.65 12.75
CA ILE A 20 -22.13 22.35 12.33
C ILE A 20 -21.68 21.99 10.91
N GLY A 21 -21.69 22.96 9.99
CA GLY A 21 -21.22 22.76 8.62
C GLY A 21 -19.74 22.36 8.55
N VAL A 22 -18.88 23.01 9.33
CA VAL A 22 -17.44 22.67 9.42
C VAL A 22 -17.24 21.27 10.00
N LEU A 23 -17.94 20.92 11.09
CA LEU A 23 -17.89 19.57 11.66
C LEU A 23 -18.37 18.52 10.66
N GLY A 24 -19.44 18.81 9.91
CA GLY A 24 -19.93 17.95 8.84
C GLY A 24 -18.88 17.73 7.75
N LEU A 25 -18.24 18.80 7.27
CA LEU A 25 -17.16 18.72 6.27
C LEU A 25 -15.95 17.94 6.80
N GLN A 26 -15.56 18.14 8.07
CA GLN A 26 -14.48 17.37 8.70
C GLN A 26 -14.79 15.88 8.74
N LEU A 27 -16.01 15.50 9.13
CA LEU A 27 -16.44 14.10 9.15
C LEU A 27 -16.48 13.49 7.75
N LEU A 28 -16.98 14.23 6.76
CA LEU A 28 -16.95 13.81 5.35
C LEU A 28 -15.52 13.59 4.85
N PHE A 29 -14.60 14.47 5.21
CA PHE A 29 -13.19 14.33 4.85
C PHE A 29 -12.57 13.08 5.48
N ILE A 30 -12.80 12.84 6.78
CA ILE A 30 -12.33 11.62 7.46
C ILE A 30 -12.92 10.38 6.80
N ALA A 31 -14.24 10.37 6.57
CA ALA A 31 -14.92 9.25 5.92
C ALA A 31 -14.39 8.99 4.51
N SER A 32 -14.04 10.04 3.76
CA SER A 32 -13.43 9.92 2.43
C SER A 32 -12.07 9.23 2.48
N TYR A 33 -11.21 9.60 3.43
CA TYR A 33 -9.88 8.97 3.58
C TYR A 33 -9.99 7.52 4.02
N VAL A 34 -10.84 7.22 5.00
CA VAL A 34 -11.09 5.84 5.43
C VAL A 34 -11.67 5.06 4.26
N GLY A 35 -12.71 5.55 3.60
CA GLY A 35 -13.32 4.89 2.44
C GLY A 35 -12.31 4.55 1.35
N ALA A 36 -11.48 5.51 0.95
CA ALA A 36 -10.51 5.35 -0.13
C ALA A 36 -9.29 4.47 0.25
N LEU A 37 -8.81 4.57 1.50
CA LEU A 37 -7.51 4.00 1.90
C LEU A 37 -7.59 2.91 2.97
N HIS A 38 -8.78 2.54 3.48
CA HIS A 38 -8.90 1.50 4.51
C HIS A 38 -8.55 0.10 4.00
N LYS A 39 -8.77 -0.17 2.70
CA LYS A 39 -8.51 -1.45 2.04
C LYS A 39 -8.03 -1.19 0.61
N PRO A 40 -6.78 -0.71 0.45
CA PRO A 40 -6.22 -0.51 -0.87
C PRO A 40 -6.22 -1.83 -1.64
N LYS A 41 -6.61 -1.77 -2.91
CA LYS A 41 -6.52 -2.88 -3.84
C LYS A 41 -5.56 -2.45 -4.95
N PRO A 42 -4.27 -2.81 -4.83
CA PRO A 42 -3.32 -2.56 -5.90
C PRO A 42 -3.77 -3.26 -7.18
N THR A 43 -3.41 -2.70 -8.32
CA THR A 43 -3.65 -3.27 -9.64
C THR A 43 -2.46 -2.92 -10.51
N ASP A 44 -1.87 -3.93 -11.16
CA ASP A 44 -0.75 -3.80 -12.08
C ASP A 44 0.44 -3.00 -11.50
N VAL A 45 0.77 -3.22 -10.21
CA VAL A 45 1.94 -2.57 -9.60
C VAL A 45 3.21 -3.13 -10.25
N ALA A 46 4.00 -2.26 -10.89
CA ALA A 46 5.25 -2.63 -11.52
C ALA A 46 6.21 -3.26 -10.50
N PHE A 47 6.49 -4.56 -10.64
CA PHE A 47 7.16 -5.33 -9.60
C PHE A 47 8.33 -6.16 -10.16
N GLY A 48 9.50 -6.05 -9.56
CA GLY A 48 10.69 -6.80 -9.96
C GLY A 48 10.78 -8.17 -9.29
N VAL A 49 11.25 -9.18 -10.01
CA VAL A 49 11.57 -10.52 -9.46
C VAL A 49 13.02 -10.83 -9.75
N VAL A 50 13.84 -10.87 -8.71
CA VAL A 50 15.24 -11.28 -8.78
C VAL A 50 15.34 -12.70 -8.22
N ALA A 51 15.48 -13.68 -9.10
CA ALA A 51 15.53 -15.09 -8.72
C ALA A 51 16.42 -15.90 -9.67
N PRO A 52 16.93 -17.07 -9.26
CA PRO A 52 17.63 -17.99 -10.16
C PRO A 52 16.80 -18.30 -11.42
N GLN A 53 17.45 -18.39 -12.58
CA GLN A 53 16.77 -18.53 -13.88
C GLN A 53 15.79 -19.73 -13.94
N GLN A 54 16.11 -20.78 -13.20
CA GLN A 54 15.30 -22.01 -13.12
C GLN A 54 13.91 -21.77 -12.52
N MET A 55 13.78 -20.79 -11.60
CA MET A 55 12.52 -20.50 -10.91
C MET A 55 11.92 -19.11 -11.23
N SER A 56 12.72 -18.19 -11.77
CA SER A 56 12.27 -16.81 -12.09
C SER A 56 10.99 -16.78 -12.93
N ARG A 57 10.93 -17.56 -14.02
CA ARG A 57 9.71 -17.62 -14.86
C ARG A 57 8.49 -18.13 -14.12
N GLN A 58 8.64 -19.17 -13.31
CA GLN A 58 7.53 -19.73 -12.54
C GLN A 58 7.02 -18.73 -11.52
N LEU A 59 7.93 -18.03 -10.82
CA LEU A 59 7.58 -17.04 -9.81
C LEU A 59 6.89 -15.81 -10.42
N VAL A 60 7.38 -15.33 -11.57
CA VAL A 60 6.72 -14.26 -12.32
C VAL A 60 5.28 -14.66 -12.69
N THR A 61 5.08 -15.83 -13.30
CA THR A 61 3.73 -16.32 -13.66
C THR A 61 2.83 -16.49 -12.43
N GLN A 62 3.37 -16.93 -11.30
CA GLN A 62 2.61 -17.10 -10.07
C GLN A 62 2.15 -15.76 -9.49
N LEU A 63 3.03 -14.76 -9.47
CA LEU A 63 2.71 -13.41 -9.02
C LEU A 63 1.72 -12.69 -9.95
N ASP A 64 1.84 -12.93 -11.26
CA ASP A 64 0.93 -12.39 -12.29
C ASP A 64 -0.47 -13.01 -12.17
N GLY A 65 -0.52 -14.30 -11.84
CA GLY A 65 -1.76 -15.04 -11.62
C GLY A 65 -2.48 -14.75 -10.29
N LEU A 66 -2.01 -13.80 -9.48
CA LEU A 66 -2.65 -13.46 -8.21
C LEU A 66 -4.08 -12.92 -8.44
N PRO A 67 -5.07 -13.35 -7.64
CA PRO A 67 -6.45 -12.87 -7.79
C PRO A 67 -6.55 -11.35 -7.75
N GLY A 68 -7.13 -10.77 -8.81
CA GLY A 68 -7.28 -9.31 -8.94
C GLY A 68 -6.10 -8.59 -9.58
N GLY A 69 -5.08 -9.31 -10.06
CA GLY A 69 -3.93 -8.74 -10.79
C GLY A 69 -3.22 -7.61 -10.03
N PRO A 70 -2.83 -7.80 -8.76
CA PRO A 70 -2.27 -6.72 -7.96
C PRO A 70 -0.88 -6.27 -8.41
N LEU A 71 -0.14 -7.11 -9.13
CA LEU A 71 1.23 -6.90 -9.55
C LEU A 71 1.33 -7.05 -11.07
N ASP A 72 2.22 -6.27 -11.67
CA ASP A 72 2.78 -6.48 -13.01
C ASP A 72 4.23 -6.97 -12.84
N PRO A 73 4.44 -8.27 -12.58
CA PRO A 73 5.75 -8.80 -12.24
C PRO A 73 6.62 -9.02 -13.47
N ARG A 74 7.89 -8.65 -13.36
CA ARG A 74 8.91 -8.90 -14.38
C ARG A 74 10.22 -9.37 -13.80
N ALA A 75 10.92 -10.25 -14.53
CA ALA A 75 12.24 -10.69 -14.13
C ALA A 75 13.25 -9.53 -14.23
N VAL A 76 14.06 -9.37 -13.18
CA VAL A 76 15.15 -8.38 -13.11
C VAL A 76 16.46 -9.13 -12.87
N SER A 77 17.56 -8.68 -13.47
CA SER A 77 18.80 -9.47 -13.51
C SER A 77 19.52 -9.55 -12.16
N SER A 78 19.34 -8.55 -11.30
CA SER A 78 20.03 -8.47 -10.01
C SER A 78 19.32 -7.56 -9.02
N ALA A 79 19.68 -7.71 -7.74
CA ALA A 79 19.22 -6.81 -6.66
C ALA A 79 19.69 -5.36 -6.88
N ALA A 80 20.86 -5.16 -7.50
CA ALA A 80 21.38 -3.83 -7.81
C ALA A 80 20.52 -3.14 -8.88
N GLU A 81 20.20 -3.85 -9.96
CA GLU A 81 19.31 -3.34 -11.01
C GLU A 81 17.90 -3.08 -10.45
N ALA A 82 17.35 -3.98 -9.63
CA ALA A 82 16.05 -3.77 -9.00
C ALA A 82 16.05 -2.49 -8.14
N ARG A 83 17.12 -2.25 -7.37
CA ARG A 83 17.26 -1.02 -6.58
C ARG A 83 17.36 0.22 -7.46
N GLU A 84 18.08 0.16 -8.57
CA GLU A 84 18.16 1.27 -9.54
C GLU A 84 16.80 1.57 -10.17
N GLN A 85 16.09 0.54 -10.64
CA GLN A 85 14.74 0.68 -11.20
C GLN A 85 13.76 1.28 -10.18
N ILE A 86 13.85 0.92 -8.89
CA ILE A 86 13.06 1.54 -7.81
C ILE A 86 13.38 3.03 -7.69
N MET A 87 14.66 3.40 -7.68
CA MET A 87 15.08 4.80 -7.54
C MET A 87 14.67 5.65 -8.76
N ASN A 88 14.67 5.05 -9.95
CA ASN A 88 14.20 5.66 -11.18
C ASN A 88 12.67 5.61 -11.35
N ARG A 89 11.95 5.03 -10.39
CA ARG A 89 10.48 4.86 -10.40
C ARG A 89 9.95 4.03 -11.58
N GLU A 90 10.76 3.10 -12.05
CA GLU A 90 10.39 2.13 -13.09
C GLU A 90 9.65 0.92 -12.50
N ILE A 91 9.97 0.55 -11.26
CA ILE A 91 9.21 -0.40 -10.43
C ILE A 91 8.94 0.20 -9.06
N ASP A 92 7.88 -0.28 -8.41
CA ASP A 92 7.48 0.15 -7.07
C ASP A 92 7.97 -0.80 -5.97
N GLY A 93 8.45 -1.99 -6.33
CA GLY A 93 9.04 -2.94 -5.42
C GLY A 93 9.70 -4.10 -6.14
N ALA A 94 10.43 -4.93 -5.40
CA ALA A 94 11.02 -6.14 -5.93
C ALA A 94 11.17 -7.24 -4.87
N LEU A 95 10.94 -8.48 -5.27
CA LEU A 95 11.27 -9.67 -4.47
C LEU A 95 12.64 -10.19 -4.88
N ILE A 96 13.56 -10.29 -3.92
CA ILE A 96 14.87 -10.90 -4.10
C ILE A 96 14.86 -12.27 -3.42
N VAL A 97 14.94 -13.30 -4.24
CA VAL A 97 14.95 -14.69 -3.79
C VAL A 97 16.32 -15.07 -3.26
N SER A 98 16.37 -15.49 -1.99
CA SER A 98 17.57 -16.08 -1.38
C SER A 98 17.74 -17.51 -1.88
N PRO A 99 18.83 -17.84 -2.61
CA PRO A 99 19.05 -19.19 -3.13
C PRO A 99 19.48 -20.19 -2.04
N GLU A 100 20.00 -19.71 -0.91
CA GLU A 100 20.57 -20.54 0.16
C GLU A 100 19.61 -20.73 1.35
N GLY A 101 18.43 -20.10 1.33
CA GLY A 101 17.51 -20.09 2.47
C GLY A 101 16.05 -19.93 2.09
N ARG A 102 15.21 -19.75 3.13
CA ARG A 102 13.75 -19.55 3.00
C ARG A 102 13.30 -18.13 3.32
N THR A 103 14.26 -17.22 3.53
CA THR A 103 14.01 -15.81 3.83
C THR A 103 14.45 -14.99 2.63
N ASP A 104 13.47 -14.42 1.93
CA ASP A 104 13.69 -13.48 0.85
C ASP A 104 13.78 -12.05 1.35
N THR A 105 14.13 -11.15 0.45
CA THR A 105 14.11 -9.72 0.73
C THR A 105 13.09 -9.05 -0.16
N LEU A 106 12.18 -8.31 0.47
CA LEU A 106 11.29 -7.40 -0.22
C LEU A 106 11.91 -6.00 -0.23
N LEU A 107 12.18 -5.47 -1.43
CA LEU A 107 12.48 -4.06 -1.64
C LEU A 107 11.19 -3.31 -1.97
N VAL A 108 11.01 -2.14 -1.36
CA VAL A 108 9.80 -1.31 -1.53
C VAL A 108 10.19 0.14 -1.78
N ALA A 109 9.54 0.78 -2.76
CA ALA A 109 9.63 2.21 -3.02
C ALA A 109 8.84 3.01 -1.98
N SER A 110 9.33 3.09 -0.74
CA SER A 110 8.61 3.73 0.37
C SER A 110 8.25 5.22 0.15
N GLY A 111 8.98 5.90 -0.75
CA GLY A 111 8.64 7.25 -1.20
C GLY A 111 7.33 7.36 -2.00
N GLY A 112 6.75 6.24 -2.45
CA GLY A 112 5.44 6.16 -3.10
C GLY A 112 4.25 6.22 -2.14
N GLY A 113 4.51 6.18 -0.82
CA GLY A 113 3.50 6.25 0.23
C GLY A 113 3.34 4.95 1.01
N THR A 114 2.85 5.08 2.24
CA THR A 114 2.67 3.95 3.18
C THR A 114 1.65 2.94 2.69
N VAL A 115 0.62 3.38 1.96
CA VAL A 115 -0.46 2.53 1.44
C VAL A 115 0.09 1.47 0.50
N LEU A 116 0.91 1.86 -0.48
CA LEU A 116 1.53 0.92 -1.42
C LEU A 116 2.52 0.00 -0.71
N SER A 117 3.33 0.56 0.19
CA SER A 117 4.35 -0.18 0.92
C SER A 117 3.73 -1.32 1.76
N SER A 118 2.72 -0.99 2.57
CA SER A 118 2.01 -1.97 3.38
C SER A 118 1.22 -2.98 2.56
N ALA A 119 0.71 -2.59 1.38
CA ALA A 119 0.02 -3.51 0.50
C ALA A 119 0.99 -4.54 -0.10
N LEU A 120 2.17 -4.10 -0.58
CA LEU A 120 3.21 -5.00 -1.07
C LEU A 120 3.71 -5.95 0.01
N GLU A 121 3.98 -5.43 1.22
CA GLU A 121 4.34 -6.26 2.38
C GLU A 121 3.29 -7.34 2.65
N GLN A 122 2.00 -6.96 2.75
CA GLN A 122 0.92 -7.92 3.01
C GLN A 122 0.78 -8.99 1.91
N ILE A 123 0.83 -8.59 0.64
CA ILE A 123 0.74 -9.52 -0.49
C ILE A 123 1.90 -10.50 -0.44
N LEU A 124 3.14 -10.03 -0.31
CA LEU A 124 4.31 -10.89 -0.35
C LEU A 124 4.44 -11.76 0.90
N THR A 125 4.09 -11.26 2.10
CA THR A 125 4.02 -12.10 3.30
C THR A 125 3.02 -13.24 3.13
N GLN A 126 1.84 -12.97 2.54
CA GLN A 126 0.84 -14.01 2.29
C GLN A 126 1.31 -15.02 1.24
N VAL A 127 1.89 -14.56 0.13
CA VAL A 127 2.39 -15.41 -0.95
C VAL A 127 3.54 -16.28 -0.45
N GLU A 128 4.58 -15.70 0.14
CA GLU A 128 5.74 -16.44 0.64
C GLU A 128 5.36 -17.41 1.77
N GLY A 129 4.45 -17.01 2.66
CA GLY A 129 3.92 -17.89 3.71
C GLY A 129 3.26 -19.15 3.15
N SER A 130 2.56 -19.05 2.00
CA SER A 130 1.99 -20.22 1.31
C SER A 130 3.06 -21.18 0.75
N GLN A 131 4.26 -20.65 0.47
CA GLN A 131 5.44 -21.41 0.02
C GLN A 131 6.34 -21.86 1.20
N GLN A 132 5.85 -21.67 2.44
CA GLN A 132 6.59 -21.81 3.70
C GLN A 132 7.93 -21.06 3.68
N ARG A 133 7.94 -19.89 3.04
CA ARG A 133 9.02 -18.93 2.97
C ARG A 133 8.61 -17.64 3.68
N ALA A 134 9.55 -16.73 3.91
CA ALA A 134 9.32 -15.46 4.62
C ALA A 134 10.00 -14.29 3.90
N VAL A 135 9.50 -13.08 4.15
CA VAL A 135 10.06 -11.79 3.72
C VAL A 135 10.09 -10.83 4.90
#